data_AF-A0A537Y8A9-F1
#
_entry.id   AF-A0A537Y8A9-F1
#
_cell.length_a   1.000
_cell.length_b   1.000
_cell.length_c   1.000
_cell.angle_alpha   90.00
_cell.angle_beta   90.00
_cell.angle_gamma   90.00
#
_symmetry.space_group_name_H-M   'P 1'
#
loop_
_entity.id
_entity.type
_entity.pdbx_description
1 polymer ?
#
loop_
_entity_poly.entity_id
_entity_poly.type
_entity_poly.pdbx_seq_one_letter_code
_entity_poly.pdbx_strand_id
1 'polypeptide(L)'
;MGEFRKRILRPLSFPLVAAVFVGALVISLSRVLLAVPEQSSTLIALVVAVDVLGIAAVIAATRRTKPAQRTLMVVLGLGLISAGAVSANAGVRHEELVVGVPVPISAKSIAFNTKELHFPADTKVQLKFTNDDISVQHNVAIFTDPSQSTNLFRGTVITGPASFPYAVPPLKPGHYYFHCDIHPQQMNGTVIVGGPPGGPTTQPTNVSTAPPSTSSPTPPPPGGQAQNVP
;
A
#
# COMPACT_ATOMS: atom_id res chain seq x y z
N MET A 1 -52.26 -24.14 22.91
CA MET A 1 -51.07 -23.46 22.34
C MET A 1 -50.13 -24.37 21.51
N GLY A 2 -50.07 -25.71 21.73
CA GLY A 2 -49.11 -26.59 21.03
C GLY A 2 -49.37 -26.85 19.53
N GLU A 3 -50.62 -26.86 19.10
CA GLU A 3 -51.02 -27.14 17.69
C GLU A 3 -50.72 -25.97 16.74
N PHE A 4 -50.96 -24.72 17.19
CA PHE A 4 -50.66 -23.50 16.41
C PHE A 4 -49.16 -23.38 16.11
N ARG A 5 -48.32 -23.72 17.09
CA ARG A 5 -46.87 -23.72 16.94
C ARG A 5 -46.41 -24.74 15.89
N LYS A 6 -47.02 -25.92 15.81
CA LYS A 6 -46.65 -26.97 14.84
C LYS A 6 -47.17 -26.68 13.42
N ARG A 7 -48.34 -26.05 13.26
CA ARG A 7 -48.91 -25.74 11.94
C ARG A 7 -48.34 -24.48 11.30
N ILE A 8 -47.91 -23.49 12.09
CA ILE A 8 -47.38 -22.22 11.57
C ILE A 8 -45.85 -22.16 11.63
N LEU A 9 -45.20 -22.61 12.72
CA LEU A 9 -43.73 -22.57 12.74
C LEU A 9 -43.09 -23.60 11.80
N ARG A 10 -43.69 -24.76 11.53
CA ARG A 10 -43.07 -25.73 10.61
C ARG A 10 -42.93 -25.19 9.17
N PRO A 11 -43.97 -24.65 8.51
CA PRO A 11 -43.82 -24.09 7.17
C PRO A 11 -42.97 -22.82 7.14
N LEU A 12 -42.93 -22.02 8.22
CA LEU A 12 -42.07 -20.83 8.30
C LEU A 12 -40.61 -21.14 8.69
N SER A 13 -40.35 -22.26 9.36
CA SER A 13 -38.98 -22.63 9.76
C SER A 13 -38.10 -23.02 8.57
N PHE A 14 -38.67 -23.64 7.52
CA PHE A 14 -37.94 -23.98 6.31
C PHE A 14 -37.34 -22.76 5.59
N PRO A 15 -38.11 -21.71 5.23
CA PRO A 15 -37.54 -20.53 4.58
C PRO A 15 -36.58 -19.76 5.49
N LEU A 16 -36.83 -19.73 6.80
CA LEU A 16 -35.93 -19.07 7.76
C LEU A 16 -34.57 -19.79 7.84
N VAL A 17 -34.57 -21.12 7.96
CA VAL A 17 -33.34 -21.92 7.98
C VAL A 17 -32.59 -21.81 6.66
N ALA A 18 -33.30 -21.81 5.53
CA ALA A 18 -32.70 -21.60 4.21
C ALA A 18 -32.05 -20.21 4.10
N ALA A 19 -32.71 -19.15 4.57
CA ALA A 19 -32.16 -17.79 4.57
C ALA A 19 -30.91 -17.66 5.43
N VAL A 20 -30.90 -18.27 6.63
CA VAL A 20 -29.73 -18.28 7.52
C VAL A 20 -28.57 -19.06 6.89
N PHE A 21 -28.85 -20.21 6.27
CA PHE A 21 -27.84 -21.01 5.59
C PHE A 21 -27.24 -20.27 4.38
N VAL A 22 -28.07 -19.68 3.53
CA VAL A 22 -27.62 -18.89 2.38
C VAL A 22 -26.83 -17.67 2.84
N GLY A 23 -27.28 -16.96 3.89
CA GLY A 23 -26.55 -15.83 4.46
C GLY A 23 -25.17 -16.23 4.99
N ALA A 24 -25.08 -17.34 5.74
CA ALA A 24 -23.81 -17.88 6.23
C ALA A 24 -22.86 -18.28 5.09
N LEU A 25 -23.40 -18.87 4.02
CA LEU A 25 -22.64 -19.26 2.83
C LEU A 25 -22.12 -18.03 2.08
N VAL A 26 -22.95 -17.00 1.88
CA VAL A 26 -22.54 -15.74 1.23
C VAL A 26 -21.47 -15.02 2.04
N ILE A 27 -21.62 -14.92 3.36
CA ILE A 27 -20.61 -14.28 4.22
C ILE A 27 -19.29 -15.04 4.18
N SER A 28 -19.34 -16.38 4.18
CA SER A 28 -18.14 -17.23 4.08
C SER A 28 -17.44 -17.06 2.73
N LEU A 29 -18.19 -17.08 1.63
CA LEU A 29 -17.65 -16.85 0.29
C LEU A 29 -17.08 -15.43 0.14
N SER A 30 -17.73 -14.42 0.70
CA SER A 30 -17.23 -13.04 0.71
C SER A 30 -15.86 -12.95 1.41
N ARG A 31 -15.69 -13.66 2.53
CA ARG A 31 -14.42 -13.67 3.26
C ARG A 31 -13.32 -14.43 2.52
N VAL A 32 -13.64 -15.57 1.92
CA VAL A 32 -12.70 -16.33 1.09
C VAL A 32 -12.24 -15.51 -0.12
N LEU A 33 -13.18 -14.85 -0.82
CA LEU A 33 -12.85 -14.01 -1.97
C LEU A 33 -12.03 -12.76 -1.59
N LEU A 34 -12.16 -12.24 -0.37
CA LEU A 34 -11.35 -11.12 0.11
C LEU A 34 -9.88 -11.50 0.37
N ALA A 35 -9.64 -12.77 0.74
CA ALA A 35 -8.32 -13.26 1.15
C ALA A 35 -7.47 -13.77 -0.03
N VAL A 36 -8.06 -13.98 -1.20
CA VAL A 36 -7.42 -14.72 -2.30
C VAL A 36 -6.92 -13.77 -3.39
N PRO A 37 -5.63 -13.83 -3.80
CA PRO A 37 -5.08 -13.03 -4.88
C PRO A 37 -5.63 -13.44 -6.26
N GLU A 38 -5.59 -12.52 -7.23
CA GLU A 38 -6.27 -12.58 -8.54
C GLU A 38 -6.00 -13.88 -9.34
N GLN A 39 -4.83 -14.49 -9.17
CA GLN A 39 -4.43 -15.73 -9.87
C GLN A 39 -5.03 -17.02 -9.28
N SER A 40 -5.59 -16.98 -8.06
CA SER A 40 -6.17 -18.14 -7.37
C SER A 40 -7.71 -18.10 -7.29
N SER A 41 -8.33 -16.99 -7.72
CA SER A 41 -9.79 -16.80 -7.72
C SER A 41 -10.52 -17.82 -8.59
N THR A 42 -9.98 -18.14 -9.78
CA THR A 42 -10.58 -19.08 -10.73
C THR A 42 -10.65 -20.50 -10.21
N LEU A 43 -9.61 -20.97 -9.51
CA LEU A 43 -9.56 -22.32 -8.94
C LEU A 43 -10.58 -22.49 -7.81
N ILE A 44 -10.70 -21.49 -6.93
CA ILE A 44 -11.65 -21.55 -5.81
C ILE A 44 -13.08 -21.46 -6.32
N ALA A 45 -13.36 -20.58 -7.29
CA ALA A 45 -14.67 -20.50 -7.92
C ALA A 45 -15.08 -21.82 -8.59
N LEU A 46 -14.14 -22.50 -9.24
CA LEU A 46 -14.38 -23.79 -9.90
C LEU A 46 -14.70 -24.90 -8.89
N VAL A 47 -13.95 -24.98 -7.78
CA VAL A 47 -14.21 -25.97 -6.71
C VAL A 47 -15.60 -25.75 -6.10
N VAL A 48 -15.93 -24.50 -5.72
CA VAL A 48 -17.26 -24.17 -5.16
C VAL A 48 -18.38 -24.50 -6.15
N ALA A 49 -18.19 -24.19 -7.44
CA ALA A 49 -19.18 -24.50 -8.46
C ALA A 49 -19.41 -26.02 -8.60
N VAL A 50 -18.33 -26.82 -8.61
CA VAL A 50 -18.42 -28.29 -8.68
C VAL A 50 -19.11 -28.87 -7.45
N ASP A 51 -18.82 -28.37 -6.26
CA ASP A 51 -19.45 -28.83 -5.02
C ASP A 51 -20.94 -28.52 -4.98
N VAL A 52 -21.33 -27.27 -5.29
CA VAL A 52 -22.75 -26.86 -5.34
C VAL A 52 -23.50 -27.66 -6.41
N LEU A 53 -22.90 -27.84 -7.59
CA LEU A 53 -23.50 -28.61 -8.67
C LEU A 53 -23.63 -30.10 -8.32
N GLY A 54 -22.63 -30.68 -7.67
CA GLY A 54 -22.67 -32.07 -7.19
C GLY A 54 -23.77 -32.28 -6.15
N ILE A 55 -23.92 -31.36 -5.21
CA ILE A 55 -25.00 -31.39 -4.21
C ILE A 55 -26.37 -31.29 -4.89
N ALA A 56 -26.55 -30.34 -5.81
CA ALA A 56 -27.80 -30.16 -6.54
C ALA A 56 -28.15 -31.40 -7.40
N ALA A 57 -27.16 -31.97 -8.10
CA ALA A 57 -27.34 -33.16 -8.93
C ALA A 57 -27.78 -34.37 -8.10
N VAL A 58 -27.21 -34.58 -6.92
CA VAL A 58 -27.57 -35.69 -6.03
C VAL A 58 -28.99 -35.50 -5.44
N ILE A 59 -29.39 -34.27 -5.13
CA ILE A 59 -30.76 -33.95 -4.69
C ILE A 59 -31.75 -34.21 -5.83
N ALA A 60 -31.45 -33.75 -7.05
CA ALA A 60 -32.29 -33.94 -8.22
C ALA A 60 -32.45 -35.41 -8.63
N ALA A 61 -31.38 -36.20 -8.50
CA ALA A 61 -31.36 -37.61 -8.87
C ALA A 61 -32.07 -38.53 -7.86
N THR A 62 -32.40 -38.06 -6.65
CA THR A 62 -32.99 -38.93 -5.61
C THR A 62 -34.43 -38.55 -5.23
N ARG A 63 -35.41 -39.39 -5.61
CA ARG A 63 -36.85 -39.20 -5.25
C ARG A 63 -37.18 -39.46 -3.77
N ARG A 64 -36.25 -40.02 -2.98
CA ARG A 64 -36.32 -40.17 -1.51
C ARG A 64 -34.90 -40.31 -0.95
N THR A 65 -34.41 -39.32 -0.20
CA THR A 65 -33.07 -39.36 0.38
C THR A 65 -33.04 -40.33 1.57
N LYS A 66 -32.27 -41.42 1.48
CA LYS A 66 -31.98 -42.30 2.61
C LYS A 66 -31.24 -41.51 3.71
N PRO A 67 -31.37 -41.86 5.00
CA PRO A 67 -30.78 -41.09 6.11
C PRO A 67 -29.26 -40.90 5.96
N ALA A 68 -28.53 -41.91 5.47
CA ALA A 68 -27.09 -41.81 5.21
C ALA A 68 -26.73 -40.71 4.18
N GLN A 69 -27.60 -40.47 3.20
CA GLN A 69 -27.39 -39.49 2.14
C GLN A 69 -27.65 -38.05 2.63
N ARG A 70 -28.56 -37.88 3.61
CA ARG A 70 -28.74 -36.61 4.32
C ARG A 70 -27.53 -36.25 5.18
N THR A 71 -26.94 -37.23 5.86
CA THR A 71 -25.73 -37.03 6.66
C THR A 71 -24.56 -36.61 5.77
N LEU A 72 -24.38 -37.25 4.61
CA LEU A 72 -23.35 -36.88 3.63
C LEU A 72 -23.50 -35.43 3.14
N MET A 73 -24.72 -34.98 2.86
CA MET A 73 -25.00 -33.59 2.45
C MET A 73 -24.66 -32.56 3.52
N VAL A 74 -24.98 -32.88 4.78
CA VAL A 74 -24.64 -32.01 5.92
C VAL A 74 -23.13 -31.95 6.11
N VAL A 75 -22.42 -33.07 5.97
CA VAL A 75 -20.95 -33.13 6.11
C VAL A 75 -20.26 -32.35 4.98
N LEU A 76 -20.70 -32.49 3.72
CA LEU A 76 -20.17 -31.70 2.60
C LEU A 76 -20.45 -30.20 2.76
N GLY A 77 -21.67 -29.83 3.14
CA GLY A 77 -22.02 -28.42 3.39
C GLY A 77 -21.26 -27.81 4.58
N LEU A 78 -21.06 -28.57 5.65
CA LEU A 78 -20.29 -28.13 6.81
C LEU A 78 -18.77 -28.09 6.51
N GLY A 79 -18.29 -28.95 5.62
CA GLY A 79 -16.92 -28.92 5.09
C GLY A 79 -16.58 -27.58 4.44
N LEU A 80 -17.47 -27.07 3.59
CA LEU A 80 -17.31 -25.74 2.97
C LEU A 80 -17.30 -24.59 4.00
N ILE A 81 -18.12 -24.68 5.05
CA ILE A 81 -18.15 -23.69 6.14
C ILE A 81 -16.84 -23.75 6.96
N SER A 82 -16.32 -24.95 7.21
CA SER A 82 -15.07 -25.14 7.96
C SER A 82 -13.84 -24.62 7.19
N ALA A 83 -13.81 -24.78 5.87
CA ALA A 83 -12.77 -24.20 5.01
C ALA A 83 -12.79 -22.66 5.04
N GLY A 84 -13.98 -22.05 5.11
CA GLY A 84 -14.13 -20.60 5.28
C GLY A 84 -13.61 -20.08 6.63
N ALA A 85 -13.83 -20.82 7.72
CA ALA A 85 -13.34 -20.45 9.05
C ALA A 85 -11.81 -20.51 9.18
N VAL A 86 -11.15 -21.47 8.51
CA VAL A 86 -9.67 -21.59 8.45
C VAL A 86 -9.04 -20.57 7.49
N SER A 87 -9.83 -19.95 6.61
CA SER A 87 -9.37 -18.84 5.77
C SER A 87 -9.46 -17.48 6.49
N ALA A 88 -10.31 -17.36 7.52
CA ALA A 88 -10.50 -16.13 8.29
C ALA A 88 -9.28 -15.75 9.16
N ASN A 89 -8.51 -16.74 9.61
CA ASN A 89 -7.28 -16.57 10.39
C ASN A 89 -6.02 -16.47 9.53
N ALA A 90 -6.04 -16.91 8.27
CA ALA A 90 -4.95 -16.71 7.31
C ALA A 90 -5.08 -15.42 6.47
N GLY A 91 -6.28 -14.82 6.42
CA GLY A 91 -6.60 -13.61 5.67
C GLY A 91 -6.21 -12.29 6.34
N VAL A 92 -5.27 -12.30 7.30
CA VAL A 92 -4.61 -11.06 7.71
C VAL A 92 -3.72 -10.69 6.54
N ARG A 93 -4.22 -9.81 5.66
CA ARG A 93 -3.30 -9.06 4.80
C ARG A 93 -2.27 -8.50 5.76
N HIS A 94 -0.99 -8.81 5.54
CA HIS A 94 0.04 -7.86 5.90
C HIS A 94 -0.36 -6.59 5.14
N GLU A 95 -1.15 -5.73 5.78
CA GLU A 95 -1.16 -4.32 5.48
C GLU A 95 0.28 -3.93 5.74
N GLU A 96 1.08 -4.02 4.68
CA GLU A 96 2.42 -3.47 4.68
C GLU A 96 2.22 -2.03 5.07
N LEU A 97 2.59 -1.75 6.31
CA LEU A 97 2.32 -0.52 7.02
C LEU A 97 2.74 0.62 6.09
N VAL A 98 1.76 1.27 5.47
CA VAL A 98 2.01 2.51 4.76
C VAL A 98 2.25 3.54 5.86
N VAL A 99 3.49 3.58 6.35
CA VAL A 99 3.88 4.53 7.39
C VAL A 99 3.89 5.91 6.75
N GLY A 100 3.07 6.81 7.30
CA GLY A 100 3.34 8.23 7.23
C GLY A 100 2.38 9.06 6.36
N VAL A 101 2.48 10.37 6.59
CA VAL A 101 1.88 11.42 5.78
C VAL A 101 2.34 11.24 4.32
N PRO A 102 1.45 11.30 3.31
CA PRO A 102 1.86 11.19 1.92
C PRO A 102 2.95 12.21 1.59
N VAL A 103 4.03 11.78 0.96
CA VAL A 103 5.10 12.68 0.51
C VAL A 103 4.56 13.51 -0.65
N PRO A 104 4.41 14.85 -0.52
CA PRO A 104 3.87 15.67 -1.58
C PRO A 104 4.96 16.05 -2.58
N ILE A 105 4.64 16.00 -3.86
CA ILE A 105 5.47 16.55 -4.93
C ILE A 105 4.56 17.20 -5.97
N SER A 106 4.88 18.42 -6.37
CA SER A 106 4.10 19.17 -7.36
C SER A 106 4.93 19.51 -8.58
N ALA A 107 4.31 19.46 -9.76
CA ALA A 107 4.86 19.96 -11.01
C ALA A 107 4.19 21.27 -11.41
N LYS A 108 4.98 22.31 -11.64
CA LYS A 108 4.54 23.61 -12.15
C LYS A 108 5.66 24.25 -12.95
N SER A 109 5.31 24.87 -14.08
CA SER A 109 6.23 25.51 -15.02
C SER A 109 7.37 24.58 -15.46
N ILE A 110 7.06 23.31 -15.74
CA ILE A 110 8.05 22.28 -16.15
C ILE A 110 9.17 22.13 -15.09
N ALA A 111 8.80 22.22 -13.81
CA ALA A 111 9.70 22.01 -12.69
C ALA A 111 8.96 21.25 -11.58
N PHE A 112 9.68 20.35 -10.91
CA PHE A 112 9.22 19.88 -9.61
C PHE A 112 9.45 20.95 -8.55
N ASN A 113 8.57 21.03 -7.56
CA ASN A 113 8.71 21.94 -6.42
C ASN A 113 9.89 21.59 -5.49
N THR A 114 10.50 20.42 -5.66
CA THR A 114 11.67 19.96 -4.90
C THR A 114 12.66 19.23 -5.82
N LYS A 115 13.93 19.22 -5.42
CA LYS A 115 15.00 18.41 -6.01
C LYS A 115 15.33 17.17 -5.17
N GLU A 116 14.79 17.08 -3.96
CA GLU A 116 15.02 15.98 -3.04
C GLU A 116 13.70 15.41 -2.52
N LEU A 117 13.61 14.08 -2.49
CA LEU A 117 12.53 13.34 -1.83
C LEU A 117 13.13 12.46 -0.74
N HIS A 118 12.54 12.46 0.45
CA HIS A 118 12.99 11.64 1.57
C HIS A 118 12.00 10.53 1.84
N PHE A 119 12.44 9.29 1.69
CA PHE A 119 11.63 8.10 1.95
C PHE A 119 12.21 7.29 3.12
N PRO A 120 11.36 6.70 3.97
CA PRO A 120 11.81 5.70 4.94
C PRO A 120 12.35 4.47 4.22
N ALA A 121 13.36 3.83 4.81
CA ALA A 121 13.90 2.58 4.27
C ALA A 121 12.92 1.41 4.42
N ASP A 122 12.96 0.50 3.45
CA ASP A 122 12.28 -0.80 3.46
C ASP A 122 10.78 -0.71 3.75
N THR A 123 10.16 0.43 3.39
CA THR A 123 8.74 0.73 3.64
C THR A 123 8.09 1.26 2.38
N LYS A 124 6.86 0.83 2.12
CA LYS A 124 6.03 1.36 1.02
C LYS A 124 5.69 2.82 1.27
N VAL A 125 5.89 3.68 0.27
CA VAL A 125 5.64 5.12 0.38
C VAL A 125 4.42 5.53 -0.44
N GLN A 126 3.54 6.34 0.15
CA GLN A 126 2.54 7.09 -0.62
C GLN A 126 3.11 8.43 -1.06
N LEU A 127 3.29 8.58 -2.37
CA LEU A 127 3.74 9.82 -3.02
C LEU A 127 2.52 10.50 -3.64
N LYS A 128 2.13 11.67 -3.14
CA LYS A 128 1.04 12.46 -3.71
C LYS A 128 1.62 13.38 -4.78
N PHE A 129 1.42 13.03 -6.05
CA PHE A 129 1.82 13.87 -7.17
C PHE A 129 0.70 14.82 -7.57
N THR A 130 1.02 16.10 -7.71
CA THR A 130 0.12 17.14 -8.19
C THR A 130 0.72 17.78 -9.44
N ASN A 131 0.00 17.76 -10.56
CA ASN A 131 0.36 18.47 -11.78
C ASN A 131 -0.49 19.74 -11.85
N ASP A 132 0.13 20.91 -11.65
CA ASP A 132 -0.52 22.23 -11.70
C ASP A 132 -0.41 22.89 -13.08
N ASP A 133 0.33 22.31 -14.03
CA ASP A 133 0.49 22.83 -15.38
C ASP A 133 -0.72 22.47 -16.26
N ILE A 134 -1.40 23.50 -16.77
CA ILE A 134 -2.60 23.33 -17.60
C ILE A 134 -2.21 22.69 -18.94
N SER A 135 -2.85 21.56 -19.26
CA SER A 135 -2.67 20.82 -20.51
C SER A 135 -1.25 20.27 -20.74
N VAL A 136 -0.39 20.27 -19.72
CA VAL A 136 0.95 19.68 -19.79
C VAL A 136 0.96 18.34 -19.08
N GLN A 137 1.65 17.37 -19.68
CA GLN A 137 1.78 16.02 -19.13
C GLN A 137 3.03 15.88 -18.27
N HIS A 138 2.86 15.24 -17.11
CA HIS A 138 3.96 14.93 -16.20
C HIS A 138 3.74 13.61 -15.49
N ASN A 139 4.82 13.01 -15.01
CA ASN A 139 4.81 11.91 -14.03
C ASN A 139 6.04 11.99 -13.13
N VAL A 140 6.17 10.99 -12.26
CA VAL A 140 7.39 10.73 -11.49
C VAL A 140 7.83 9.29 -11.75
N ALA A 141 9.09 9.12 -12.14
CA ALA A 141 9.73 7.82 -12.28
C ALA A 141 11.04 7.81 -11.48
N ILE A 142 11.35 6.68 -10.84
CA ILE A 142 12.52 6.50 -9.96
C ILE A 142 13.38 5.37 -10.52
N PHE A 143 14.69 5.59 -10.57
CA PHE A 143 15.70 4.70 -11.10
C PHE A 143 16.88 4.60 -10.12
N THR A 144 17.73 3.59 -10.31
CA THR A 144 18.99 3.47 -9.56
C THR A 144 19.88 4.69 -9.73
N ASP A 145 19.94 5.25 -10.94
CA ASP A 145 20.87 6.31 -11.30
C ASP A 145 20.42 7.02 -12.60
N PRO A 146 21.05 8.14 -13.00
CA PRO A 146 20.67 8.91 -14.18
C PRO A 146 20.81 8.17 -15.52
N SER A 147 21.55 7.06 -15.60
CA SER A 147 21.60 6.23 -16.82
C SER A 147 20.29 5.49 -17.09
N GLN A 148 19.37 5.48 -16.11
CA GLN A 148 18.08 4.79 -16.17
C GLN A 148 18.22 3.26 -16.37
N SER A 149 19.36 2.69 -15.96
CA SER A 149 19.68 1.28 -16.12
C SER A 149 18.65 0.34 -15.47
N THR A 150 18.12 0.72 -14.31
CA THR A 150 17.14 -0.05 -13.55
C THR A 150 15.99 0.83 -13.10
N ASN A 151 14.77 0.53 -13.56
CA ASN A 151 13.55 1.19 -13.09
C ASN A 151 13.11 0.60 -11.74
N LEU A 152 12.92 1.45 -10.75
CA LEU A 152 12.44 1.08 -9.41
C LEU A 152 10.97 1.46 -9.20
N PHE A 153 10.52 2.49 -9.89
CA PHE A 153 9.14 2.95 -9.90
C PHE A 153 8.86 3.78 -11.15
N ARG A 154 7.65 3.70 -11.70
CA ARG A 154 7.19 4.58 -12.79
C ARG A 154 5.71 4.89 -12.62
N GLY A 155 5.40 6.14 -12.32
CA GLY A 155 4.03 6.62 -12.21
C GLY A 155 3.36 6.78 -13.58
N THR A 156 2.03 6.65 -13.61
CA THR A 156 1.21 6.96 -14.79
C THR A 156 1.35 8.43 -15.17
N VAL A 157 1.48 8.74 -16.45
CA VAL A 157 1.48 10.11 -16.96
C VAL A 157 0.09 10.74 -16.81
N ILE A 158 0.02 11.92 -16.20
CA ILE A 158 -1.22 12.67 -16.00
C ILE A 158 -1.14 14.05 -16.66
N THR A 159 -2.22 14.48 -17.31
CA THR A 159 -2.39 15.84 -17.83
C THR A 159 -2.93 16.75 -16.73
N GLY A 160 -2.29 17.89 -16.49
CA GLY A 160 -2.72 18.85 -15.47
C GLY A 160 -3.85 19.78 -15.95
N PRO A 161 -4.61 20.41 -15.02
CA PRO A 161 -4.49 20.31 -13.58
C PRO A 161 -5.08 19.01 -13.02
N ALA A 162 -4.28 18.22 -12.30
CA ALA A 162 -4.70 16.94 -11.74
C ALA A 162 -3.82 16.52 -10.55
N SER A 163 -4.31 15.61 -9.72
CA SER A 163 -3.50 14.97 -8.67
C SER A 163 -3.73 13.47 -8.67
N PHE A 164 -2.66 12.71 -8.45
CA PHE A 164 -2.71 11.26 -8.42
C PHE A 164 -1.85 10.71 -7.27
N PRO A 165 -2.40 9.82 -6.42
CA PRO A 165 -1.62 9.12 -5.40
C PRO A 165 -0.85 7.95 -6.03
N TYR A 166 0.47 7.99 -5.93
CA TYR A 166 1.33 6.88 -6.30
C TYR A 166 1.72 6.05 -5.07
N ALA A 167 1.78 4.73 -5.26
CA ALA A 167 2.31 3.80 -4.29
C ALA A 167 3.71 3.35 -4.74
N VAL A 168 4.74 3.94 -4.13
CA VAL A 168 6.14 3.56 -4.40
C VAL A 168 6.48 2.31 -3.57
N PRO A 169 7.00 1.24 -4.18
CA PRO A 169 7.39 0.04 -3.45
C PRO A 169 8.52 0.34 -2.44
N PRO A 170 8.72 -0.51 -1.42
CA PRO A 170 9.86 -0.42 -0.52
C PRO A 170 11.18 -0.32 -1.27
N LEU A 171 11.98 0.68 -0.92
CA LEU A 171 13.34 0.85 -1.43
C LEU A 171 14.33 0.59 -0.31
N LYS A 172 15.49 0.02 -0.65
CA LYS A 172 16.59 -0.16 0.29
C LYS A 172 17.18 1.20 0.67
N PRO A 173 17.86 1.32 1.83
CA PRO A 173 18.63 2.52 2.15
C PRO A 173 19.61 2.89 1.02
N GLY A 174 19.65 4.16 0.64
CA GLY A 174 20.52 4.64 -0.44
C GLY A 174 20.04 5.93 -1.12
N HIS A 175 20.75 6.29 -2.19
CA HIS A 175 20.41 7.43 -3.04
C HIS A 175 19.98 6.94 -4.42
N TYR A 176 18.88 7.47 -4.93
CA TYR A 176 18.28 7.10 -6.21
C TYR A 176 17.99 8.35 -7.04
N TYR A 177 17.80 8.15 -8.33
CA TYR A 177 17.45 9.22 -9.27
C TYR A 177 15.95 9.23 -9.54
N PHE A 178 15.32 10.41 -9.55
CA PHE A 178 13.96 10.53 -10.07
C PHE A 178 13.84 11.60 -11.15
N HIS A 179 12.90 11.40 -12.08
CA HIS A 179 12.60 12.38 -13.13
C HIS A 179 11.16 12.29 -13.63
N CYS A 180 10.76 13.25 -14.46
CA CYS A 180 9.55 13.20 -15.29
C CYS A 180 9.89 12.67 -16.69
N ASP A 181 9.20 11.63 -17.16
CA ASP A 181 9.44 11.01 -18.47
C ASP A 181 9.22 11.97 -19.64
N ILE A 182 8.33 12.94 -19.47
CA ILE A 182 7.99 13.93 -20.51
C ILE A 182 9.07 15.03 -20.60
N HIS A 183 9.69 15.39 -19.47
CA HIS A 183 10.66 16.50 -19.38
C HIS A 183 11.93 16.09 -18.58
N PRO A 184 12.64 15.02 -18.98
CA PRO A 184 13.67 14.38 -18.15
C PRO A 184 14.91 15.25 -17.91
N GLN A 185 15.17 16.22 -18.78
CA GLN A 185 16.34 17.10 -18.68
C GLN A 185 16.16 18.21 -17.63
N GLN A 186 14.92 18.72 -17.46
CA GLN A 186 14.60 19.82 -16.56
C GLN A 186 14.02 19.33 -15.22
N MET A 187 13.22 18.27 -15.27
CA MET A 187 12.44 17.76 -14.15
C MET A 187 13.06 16.47 -13.62
N ASN A 188 14.08 16.65 -12.80
CA ASN A 188 14.79 15.56 -12.13
C ASN A 188 15.28 15.97 -10.74
N GLY A 189 15.69 14.98 -9.96
CA GLY A 189 16.23 15.12 -8.61
C GLY A 189 16.70 13.81 -8.01
N THR A 190 16.91 13.79 -6.71
CA THR A 190 17.41 12.64 -5.94
C THR A 190 16.37 12.17 -4.91
N VAL A 191 16.18 10.86 -4.81
CA VAL A 191 15.45 10.25 -3.69
C VAL A 191 16.48 9.76 -2.68
N ILE A 192 16.35 10.20 -1.44
CA ILE A 192 17.17 9.79 -0.31
C ILE A 192 16.34 8.83 0.52
N VAL A 193 16.76 7.58 0.58
CA VAL A 193 16.08 6.52 1.34
C VAL A 193 16.89 6.22 2.59
N GLY A 194 16.31 6.48 3.76
CA GLY A 194 17.00 6.27 5.04
C GLY A 194 16.13 6.57 6.26
N GLY A 195 16.67 6.24 7.44
CA GLY A 195 15.98 6.36 8.73
C GLY A 195 15.11 5.15 9.08
N PRO A 196 14.89 4.85 10.38
CA PRO A 196 14.01 3.75 10.79
C PRO A 196 12.53 4.04 10.46
N PRO A 197 11.73 3.02 10.13
CA PRO A 197 10.28 3.14 10.12
C PRO A 197 9.80 3.36 11.57
N GLY A 198 9.52 4.61 11.95
CA GLY A 198 8.88 4.94 13.24
C GLY A 198 9.79 5.40 14.40
N GLY A 199 10.85 6.17 14.16
CA GLY A 199 11.59 6.88 15.23
C GLY A 199 11.07 8.31 15.47
N PRO A 200 10.98 8.83 16.72
CA PRO A 200 10.68 10.23 16.95
C PRO A 200 11.77 11.09 16.31
N THR A 201 11.34 12.13 15.62
CA THR A 201 12.18 13.11 14.93
C THR A 201 13.08 13.81 15.94
N THR A 202 14.32 13.35 16.11
CA THR A 202 15.38 14.26 16.55
C THR A 202 15.80 15.06 15.33
N GLN A 203 15.09 16.18 15.14
CA GLN A 203 15.56 17.33 14.41
C GLN A 203 17.05 17.56 14.73
N PRO A 204 17.96 17.66 13.74
CA PRO A 204 19.28 18.17 14.02
C PRO A 204 19.14 19.66 14.31
N THR A 205 19.01 20.00 15.58
CA THR A 205 19.38 21.32 16.09
C THR A 205 20.88 21.48 15.83
N ASN A 206 21.24 22.07 14.70
CA ASN A 206 22.58 22.63 14.55
C ASN A 206 22.67 23.84 15.48
N VAL A 207 23.08 23.53 16.71
CA VAL A 207 23.71 24.48 17.62
C VAL A 207 24.94 25.03 16.90
N SER A 208 24.95 26.35 16.78
CA SER A 208 26.10 27.14 16.35
C SER A 208 27.33 26.76 17.16
N THR A 209 28.32 26.18 16.48
CA THR A 209 29.73 26.21 16.92
C THR A 209 30.60 26.44 15.70
N ALA A 210 30.88 27.72 15.44
CA ALA A 210 31.98 28.14 14.58
C ALA A 210 33.32 27.73 15.19
N PRO A 211 34.31 27.26 14.39
CA PRO A 211 35.73 27.34 14.73
C PRO A 211 36.36 28.62 14.15
N PRO A 212 37.45 29.12 14.74
CA PRO A 212 37.89 30.50 14.60
C PRO A 212 38.61 30.78 13.27
N SER A 213 38.36 31.98 12.75
CA SER A 213 39.09 32.64 11.68
C SER A 213 40.56 32.85 12.03
N THR A 214 41.47 32.26 11.26
CA THR A 214 42.89 32.61 11.26
C THR A 214 43.12 33.85 10.39
N SER A 215 42.98 35.03 10.99
CA SER A 215 43.50 36.28 10.43
C SER A 215 44.92 36.52 10.94
N SER A 216 45.89 36.49 10.03
CA SER A 216 47.28 36.88 10.27
C SER A 216 47.38 38.33 10.76
N PRO A 217 48.21 38.65 11.77
CA PRO A 217 48.42 40.04 12.18
C PRO A 217 49.46 40.72 11.28
N THR A 218 49.07 41.83 10.66
CA THR A 218 49.99 42.82 10.08
C THR A 218 50.67 43.61 11.22
N PRO A 219 52.00 43.78 11.24
CA PRO A 219 52.66 44.56 12.28
C PRO A 219 52.45 46.08 12.09
N PRO A 220 52.35 46.85 13.20
CA PRO A 220 52.20 48.32 13.16
C PRO A 220 53.53 49.04 12.86
N PRO A 221 53.49 50.32 12.41
CA PRO A 221 54.68 51.09 12.06
C PRO A 221 55.47 51.51 13.33
N PRO A 222 56.81 51.58 13.28
CA PRO A 222 57.59 52.05 14.42
C PRO A 222 57.61 53.59 14.45
N GLY A 223 56.92 54.16 15.44
CA GLY A 223 57.00 55.57 15.78
C GLY A 223 57.79 55.79 17.07
N GLY A 224 59.04 56.24 16.92
CA GLY A 224 59.78 57.17 17.77
C GLY A 224 60.00 56.87 19.27
N GLN A 225 61.25 56.99 19.71
CA GLN A 225 61.61 57.93 20.77
C GLN A 225 63.13 58.18 20.88
N ALA A 226 63.44 59.37 21.39
CA ALA A 226 64.72 60.06 21.48
C ALA A 226 65.77 59.42 22.42
N GLN A 227 67.06 59.77 22.23
CA GLN A 227 67.92 60.40 23.25
C GLN A 227 69.40 60.57 22.81
N ASN A 228 69.94 61.78 23.11
CA ASN A 228 71.33 62.20 23.43
C ASN A 228 72.49 62.25 22.37
N VAL A 229 72.83 63.48 21.93
CA VAL A 229 74.00 64.35 22.29
C VAL A 229 75.31 63.61 22.64
N PRO A 230 76.50 63.99 22.10
CA PRO A 230 77.08 65.34 21.98
C PRO A 230 77.28 65.91 20.58
#